data_AF-A0A8H7EXL1-F1
#
_entry.id   AF-A0A8H7EXL1-F1
#
_cell.length_a   1.000
_cell.length_b   1.000
_cell.length_c   1.000
_cell.angle_alpha   90.00
_cell.angle_beta   90.00
_cell.angle_gamma   90.00
#
_symmetry.space_group_name_H-M   'P 1'
#
loop_
_entity.id
_entity.type
_entity.pdbx_description
1 polymer ?
#
loop_
_entity_poly.entity_id
_entity_poly.type
_entity_poly.pdbx_seq_one_letter_code
_entity_poly.pdbx_strand_id
1 'polypeptide(L)' 'MGIHDLESVIHEVPKHAEPVGQSVYSEAKNEGNVIGGYKATLKNPHVSESAKRHAERELKERGIDTSNI' A
#
# COMPACT_ATOMS: atom_id res chain seq x y z
N MET A 1 -28.64 -35.45 40.29
CA MET A 1 -29.81 -35.45 39.38
C MET A 1 -30.21 -33.99 39.17
N GLY A 2 -30.14 -33.38 38.00
CA GLY A 2 -29.77 -33.84 36.67
C GLY A 2 -29.94 -32.66 35.70
N ILE A 3 -29.21 -32.75 34.59
CA ILE A 3 -29.58 -32.26 33.27
C ILE A 3 -29.90 -30.77 33.12
N HIS A 4 -28.90 -29.99 32.70
CA HIS A 4 -29.16 -28.84 31.84
C HIS A 4 -28.72 -29.29 30.45
N ASP A 5 -29.61 -30.05 29.79
CA ASP A 5 -29.42 -30.48 28.41
C ASP A 5 -29.78 -29.36 27.43
N LEU A 6 -29.09 -29.41 26.30
CA LEU A 6 -28.89 -28.41 25.27
C LEU A 6 -30.17 -27.87 24.60
N GLU A 7 -30.23 -26.55 24.41
CA GLU A 7 -30.67 -25.99 23.14
C GLU A 7 -29.47 -25.32 22.45
N SER A 8 -29.14 -25.85 21.29
CA SER A 8 -28.14 -25.32 20.36
C SER A 8 -28.82 -24.22 19.53
N VAL A 9 -28.09 -23.13 19.16
CA VAL A 9 -28.16 -22.43 17.86
C VAL A 9 -27.65 -20.98 17.99
N ILE A 10 -26.49 -20.75 17.36
CA ILE A 10 -25.87 -19.49 16.90
C ILE A 10 -25.49 -18.48 17.99
N HIS A 11 -24.24 -18.59 18.48
CA HIS A 11 -23.50 -17.38 18.87
C HIS A 11 -23.35 -16.53 17.60
N GLU A 12 -24.09 -15.43 17.52
CA GLU A 12 -23.75 -14.36 16.60
C GLU A 12 -22.33 -13.90 16.95
N VAL A 13 -21.38 -14.18 16.06
CA VAL A 13 -20.06 -13.56 16.15
C VAL A 13 -20.28 -12.10 15.78
N PRO A 14 -20.10 -11.12 16.69
CA PRO A 14 -19.89 -9.75 16.26
C PRO A 14 -18.57 -9.75 15.47
N LYS A 15 -18.73 -9.81 14.14
CA LYS A 15 -17.71 -9.64 13.11
C LYS A 15 -16.75 -8.53 13.50
N HIS A 16 -15.57 -8.96 13.96
CA HIS A 16 -14.37 -8.19 14.23
C HIS A 16 -14.57 -6.83 14.90
N ALA A 17 -14.28 -6.80 16.20
CA ALA A 17 -13.76 -5.61 16.86
C ALA A 17 -12.67 -4.96 15.97
N GLU A 18 -12.97 -3.74 15.54
CA GLU A 18 -12.11 -2.80 14.84
C GLU A 18 -10.68 -2.84 15.45
N PRO A 19 -9.63 -3.14 14.67
CA PRO A 19 -8.28 -3.05 15.19
C PRO A 19 -7.96 -1.57 15.51
N VAL A 20 -7.73 -1.35 16.79
CA VAL A 20 -7.20 -0.12 17.37
C VAL A 20 -5.92 0.29 16.64
N GLY A 21 -5.94 1.45 16.00
CA GLY A 21 -4.78 2.32 15.79
C GLY A 21 -3.73 1.82 14.79
N GLN A 22 -3.95 2.04 13.50
CA GLN A 22 -2.87 2.04 12.52
C GLN A 22 -2.76 3.41 11.85
N SER A 23 -1.62 4.06 12.11
CA SER A 23 -1.15 5.36 11.63
C SER A 23 -1.59 5.72 10.20
N VAL A 24 -2.66 6.49 10.07
CA VAL A 24 -3.13 7.05 8.78
C VAL A 24 -2.45 8.38 8.39
N TYR A 25 -1.29 8.72 8.97
CA TYR A 25 -0.61 10.01 8.73
C TYR A 25 0.78 9.89 8.07
N SER A 26 1.14 8.72 7.52
CA SER A 26 2.49 8.43 7.01
C SER A 26 2.59 8.00 5.54
N GLU A 27 1.50 7.77 4.81
CA GLU A 27 1.60 7.43 3.38
C GLU A 27 1.79 8.66 2.48
N ALA A 28 1.02 9.74 2.70
CA ALA A 28 1.02 10.91 1.81
C ALA A 28 2.33 11.71 1.80
N LYS A 29 3.10 11.69 2.89
CA LYS A 29 4.41 12.39 2.97
C LYS A 29 5.49 11.72 2.13
N ASN A 30 5.32 10.45 1.75
CA ASN A 30 6.35 9.70 1.06
C ASN A 30 6.18 9.68 -0.46
N GLU A 31 4.97 9.92 -0.97
CA GLU A 31 4.70 9.82 -2.42
C GLU A 31 5.54 10.80 -3.24
N GLY A 32 5.66 12.07 -2.81
CA GLY A 32 6.49 13.06 -3.49
C GLY A 32 7.98 12.69 -3.52
N ASN A 33 8.50 12.11 -2.44
CA ASN A 33 9.88 11.65 -2.36
C ASN A 33 10.13 10.43 -3.26
N VAL A 34 9.17 9.51 -3.30
CA VAL A 34 9.21 8.33 -4.18
C VAL A 34 9.22 8.76 -5.65
N ILE A 35 8.33 9.67 -6.03
CA ILE A 35 8.28 10.28 -7.36
C ILE A 35 9.62 10.94 -7.69
N GLY A 36 10.15 11.76 -6.77
CA GLY A 36 11.45 12.41 -6.94
C GLY A 36 12.59 11.41 -7.16
N GLY A 37 12.61 10.32 -6.41
CA GLY A 37 13.60 9.24 -6.55
C GLY A 37 13.52 8.54 -7.90
N TYR A 38 12.32 8.23 -8.40
CA TYR A 38 12.15 7.67 -9.73
C TYR A 38 12.58 8.63 -10.82
N LYS A 39 12.25 9.93 -10.72
CA LYS A 39 12.72 10.95 -11.68
C LYS A 39 14.25 11.06 -11.68
N ALA A 40 14.89 11.02 -10.51
CA ALA A 40 16.34 11.01 -10.40
C ALA A 40 16.96 9.75 -11.02
N THR A 41 16.31 8.60 -10.87
CA THR A 41 16.70 7.35 -11.54
C THR A 41 16.71 7.52 -13.05
N LEU A 42 15.71 8.17 -13.65
CA LEU A 42 15.68 8.39 -15.11
C LEU A 42 16.82 9.27 -15.61
N LYS A 43 17.20 10.30 -14.85
CA LYS A 43 18.31 11.21 -15.21
C LYS A 43 19.69 10.62 -14.98
N ASN A 44 19.82 9.61 -14.13
CA ASN A 44 21.14 9.13 -13.75
C ASN A 44 21.75 8.27 -14.88
N PRO A 45 22.88 8.66 -15.49
CA PRO A 45 23.52 7.87 -16.53
C PRO A 45 24.13 6.56 -16.00
N HIS A 46 24.32 6.44 -14.68
CA HIS A 46 24.92 5.28 -14.04
C HIS A 46 23.91 4.20 -13.65
N VAL A 47 22.61 4.42 -13.83
CA VAL A 47 21.61 3.37 -13.60
C VAL A 47 21.38 2.55 -14.86
N SER A 48 21.09 1.27 -14.65
CA SER A 48 20.78 0.34 -15.73
C SER A 48 19.48 0.69 -16.44
N GLU A 49 19.39 0.37 -17.73
CA GLU A 49 18.18 0.59 -18.54
C GLU A 49 16.93 -0.10 -17.95
N SER A 50 17.10 -1.29 -17.36
CA SER A 50 16.02 -1.99 -16.65
C SER A 50 15.47 -1.18 -15.46
N ALA A 51 16.35 -0.53 -14.70
CA ALA A 51 15.96 0.30 -13.58
C ALA A 51 15.24 1.58 -14.04
N LYS A 52 15.69 2.19 -15.14
CA LYS A 52 15.00 3.32 -15.76
C LYS A 52 13.61 2.92 -16.23
N ARG A 53 13.48 1.81 -16.95
CA ARG A 53 12.17 1.30 -17.40
C ARG A 53 11.18 1.08 -16.26
N HIS A 54 11.68 0.55 -15.13
CA HIS A 54 10.87 0.38 -13.94
C HIS A 54 10.44 1.73 -13.37
N ALA A 55 11.35 2.68 -13.21
CA ALA A 55 11.04 4.03 -12.75
C ALA A 55 10.04 4.76 -13.68
N GLU A 56 10.16 4.62 -15.00
CA GLU A 56 9.20 5.18 -15.97
C GLU A 56 7.81 4.59 -15.78
N ARG A 57 7.72 3.26 -15.62
CA ARG A 57 6.46 2.57 -15.38
C ARG A 57 5.80 3.05 -14.08
N GLU A 58 6.54 3.11 -12.99
CA GLU A 58 6.06 3.56 -11.68
C GLU A 58 5.54 5.00 -11.73
N LEU A 59 6.22 5.89 -12.47
CA LEU A 59 5.80 7.27 -12.68
C LEU A 59 4.52 7.34 -13.53
N LYS A 60 4.43 6.54 -14.61
CA LYS A 60 3.26 6.47 -15.48
C LYS A 60 2.01 5.94 -14.76
N GLU A 61 2.16 4.90 -13.93
CA GLU A 61 1.06 4.35 -13.13
C GLU A 61 0.52 5.39 -12.12
N ARG A 62 1.37 6.32 -11.68
CA ARG A 62 0.99 7.45 -10.83
C ARG A 62 0.50 8.68 -11.62
N GLY A 63 0.37 8.58 -12.95
CA GLY A 63 -0.11 9.67 -13.81
C GLY A 63 0.91 10.79 -14.03
N ILE A 64 2.20 10.52 -13.82
CA ILE A 64 3.26 11.50 -13.96
C ILE A 64 3.90 11.37 -15.33
N ASP A 65 3.86 12.46 -16.09
CA ASP A 65 4.54 12.54 -17.38
C ASP A 65 6.06 12.56 -17.19
N THR A 66 6.72 11.61 -17.84
CA THR A 66 8.19 11.48 -17.85
C THR A 66 8.83 12.07 -19.10
N SER A 67 8.04 12.60 -20.04
CA SER A 67 8.49 13.08 -21.35
C SER A 67 9.40 14.32 -21.27
N ASN A 68 9.37 15.04 -20.15
CA ASN A 68 10.12 16.29 -19.92
C ASN A 68 11.20 16.16 -18.82
N ILE A 69 11.65 14.94 -18.54
CA ILE A 69 12.73 14.66 -17.59
C ILE A 69 14.04 14.53 -18.37
#